data_AF-A0A848EJ00-F1
#
_entry.id   AF-A0A848EJ00-F1
#
_cell.length_a   1.000
_cell.length_b   1.000
_cell.length_c   1.000
_cell.angle_alpha   90.00
_cell.angle_beta   90.00
_cell.angle_gamma   90.00
#
_symmetry.space_group_name_H-M   'P 1'
#
loop_
_entity.id
_entity.type
_entity.pdbx_description
1 polymer ?
#
loop_
_entity_poly.entity_id
_entity_poly.type
_entity_poly.pdbx_seq_one_letter_code
_entity_poly.pdbx_strand_id
1 'polypeptide(L)'
;MPNTPLTKSMMDLLSHISLPAADAPSEKDPGLTDPMTPLAETLTGPHAVVDHLLAEVEEDLRVGRKEAAATALGLAATRISLDAARGTTPPKHVEWLAAHLRNAHQALTDGVPGKALQSVRRARLALRP
;
A
#
# COMPACT_ATOMS: atom_id res chain seq x y z
N MET A 1 18.29 14.47 7.24
CA MET A 1 17.08 13.82 7.80
C MET A 1 15.87 14.67 7.44
N PRO A 2 14.89 14.22 6.66
CA PRO A 2 13.61 14.91 6.60
C PRO A 2 12.60 14.12 7.42
N ASN A 3 12.46 14.50 8.69
CA ASN A 3 11.23 14.27 9.45
C ASN A 3 10.18 15.26 8.93
N THR A 4 9.62 14.99 7.76
CA THR A 4 8.45 15.74 7.29
C THR A 4 7.23 15.33 8.12
N PRO A 5 6.38 16.28 8.55
CA PRO A 5 5.22 15.99 9.41
C PRO A 5 4.26 14.95 8.81
N LEU A 6 4.20 14.87 7.47
CA LEU A 6 3.46 13.85 6.70
C LEU A 6 3.95 12.41 6.98
N THR A 7 5.26 12.22 7.09
CA THR A 7 5.92 10.92 7.34
C THR A 7 5.51 10.36 8.70
N LYS A 8 5.55 11.20 9.73
CA LYS A 8 5.16 10.83 11.10
C LYS A 8 3.65 10.55 11.20
N SER A 9 2.83 11.40 10.58
CA SER A 9 1.37 11.22 10.58
C SER A 9 0.94 9.95 9.85
N MET A 10 1.62 9.59 8.76
CA MET A 10 1.28 8.37 8.02
C MET A 10 1.68 7.10 8.78
N MET A 11 2.85 7.08 9.44
CA MET A 11 3.25 5.95 10.29
C MET A 11 2.29 5.75 11.47
N ASP A 12 1.81 6.84 12.06
CA ASP A 12 0.80 6.83 13.13
C ASP A 12 -0.53 6.22 12.63
N LEU A 13 -1.02 6.66 11.47
CA LEU A 13 -2.22 6.13 10.82
C LEU A 13 -2.14 4.62 10.54
N LEU A 14 -0.98 4.14 10.09
CA LEU A 14 -0.75 2.71 9.81
C LEU A 14 -0.59 1.89 11.08
N SER A 15 -0.17 2.48 12.19
CA SER A 15 -0.02 1.80 13.49
C SER A 15 -1.36 1.39 14.11
N HIS A 16 -2.44 2.10 13.76
CA HIS A 16 -3.80 1.81 14.22
C HIS A 16 -4.47 0.63 13.49
N ILE A 17 -3.85 0.11 12.43
CA ILE A 17 -4.33 -1.06 11.71
C ILE A 17 -3.81 -2.31 12.45
N SER A 18 -4.55 -2.76 13.46
CA SER A 18 -4.33 -4.03 14.17
C SER A 18 -5.62 -4.86 14.13
N LEU A 19 -5.65 -5.91 13.31
CA LEU A 19 -6.81 -6.79 13.11
C LEU A 19 -6.31 -8.23 12.95
N PRO A 20 -7.09 -9.25 13.37
CA PRO A 20 -6.60 -10.61 13.55
C PRO A 20 -5.90 -11.14 12.28
N ALA A 21 -4.66 -11.61 12.49
CA ALA A 21 -3.78 -12.12 11.44
C ALA A 21 -4.49 -13.20 10.60
N ALA A 22 -4.78 -12.88 9.33
CA ALA A 22 -5.11 -13.90 8.35
C ALA A 22 -3.85 -14.36 7.63
N ASP A 23 -3.80 -15.65 7.28
CA ASP A 23 -2.70 -16.29 6.57
C ASP A 23 -2.27 -15.46 5.35
N ALA A 24 -1.01 -15.03 5.30
CA ALA A 24 -0.47 -14.26 4.18
C ALA A 24 -0.45 -15.10 2.88
N PRO A 25 -0.69 -14.50 1.70
CA PRO A 25 -0.45 -15.19 0.44
C PRO A 25 1.05 -15.52 0.32
N SER A 26 1.36 -16.72 -0.19
CA SER A 26 2.72 -17.27 -0.20
C SER A 26 3.69 -16.36 -0.95
N GLU A 27 4.80 -15.95 -0.31
CA GLU A 27 5.86 -15.11 -0.90
C GLU A 27 6.61 -15.74 -2.08
N LYS A 28 6.33 -17.01 -2.42
CA LYS A 28 7.09 -17.81 -3.39
C LYS A 28 6.59 -17.74 -4.83
N ASP A 29 5.61 -16.91 -5.15
CA ASP A 29 5.11 -16.82 -6.53
C ASP A 29 5.93 -15.78 -7.35
N PRO A 30 6.79 -16.20 -8.30
CA PRO A 30 7.67 -15.30 -9.05
C PRO A 30 6.89 -14.29 -9.91
N GLY A 31 5.63 -14.58 -10.24
CA GLY A 31 4.73 -13.65 -10.93
C GLY A 31 4.23 -12.47 -10.09
N LEU A 32 4.31 -12.56 -8.74
CA LEU A 32 3.87 -11.52 -7.80
C LEU A 32 4.87 -10.37 -7.65
N THR A 33 6.14 -10.59 -8.04
CA THR A 33 7.23 -9.60 -7.87
C THR A 33 7.55 -8.78 -9.10
N ASP A 34 7.09 -9.19 -10.29
CA ASP A 34 7.30 -8.41 -11.51
C ASP A 34 6.27 -7.25 -11.57
N PRO A 35 6.72 -5.98 -11.54
CA PRO A 35 5.84 -4.83 -11.66
C PRO A 35 5.14 -4.73 -13.03
N MET A 36 5.52 -5.54 -14.02
CA MET A 36 4.93 -5.59 -15.36
C MET A 36 3.82 -6.64 -15.50
N THR A 37 3.69 -7.59 -14.57
CA THR A 37 2.58 -8.55 -14.59
C THR A 37 1.25 -7.80 -14.48
N PRO A 38 0.16 -8.18 -15.14
CA PRO A 38 -1.17 -7.63 -14.87
C PRO A 38 -1.79 -8.24 -13.59
N LEU A 39 -2.55 -7.44 -12.83
CA LEU A 39 -3.28 -7.96 -11.65
C LEU A 39 -4.61 -8.56 -12.11
N ALA A 40 -4.85 -9.83 -11.79
CA ALA A 40 -5.93 -10.63 -12.40
C ALA A 40 -7.35 -10.35 -11.88
N GLU A 41 -7.53 -9.55 -10.83
CA GLU A 41 -8.83 -9.33 -10.18
C GLU A 41 -9.22 -7.86 -10.10
N THR A 42 -10.49 -7.59 -10.45
CA THR A 42 -11.16 -6.30 -10.28
C THR A 42 -11.79 -6.25 -8.90
N LEU A 43 -11.28 -5.39 -8.03
CA LEU A 43 -11.83 -5.18 -6.69
C LEU A 43 -13.10 -4.34 -6.76
N THR A 44 -14.00 -4.52 -5.80
CA THR A 44 -15.24 -3.73 -5.66
C THR A 44 -15.31 -3.02 -4.32
N GLY A 45 -16.14 -1.98 -4.22
CA GLY A 45 -16.39 -1.28 -2.95
C GLY A 45 -15.15 -0.54 -2.42
N PRO A 46 -14.97 -0.43 -1.08
CA PRO A 46 -13.88 0.33 -0.47
C PRO A 46 -12.48 -0.12 -0.91
N HIS A 47 -12.28 -1.43 -1.14
CA HIS A 47 -10.98 -1.96 -1.59
C HIS A 47 -10.63 -1.54 -3.02
N ALA A 48 -11.63 -1.28 -3.88
CA ALA A 48 -11.40 -0.77 -5.23
C ALA A 48 -10.80 0.64 -5.23
N VAL A 49 -11.25 1.49 -4.29
CA VAL A 49 -10.72 2.84 -4.12
C VAL A 49 -9.26 2.78 -3.65
N VAL A 50 -8.95 1.89 -2.71
CA VAL A 50 -7.56 1.71 -2.23
C VAL A 50 -6.68 1.16 -3.36
N ASP A 51 -7.14 0.18 -4.15
CA ASP A 51 -6.36 -0.34 -5.28
C ASP A 51 -6.13 0.71 -6.37
N HIS A 52 -7.13 1.56 -6.63
CA HIS A 52 -6.98 2.68 -7.57
C HIS A 52 -5.91 3.67 -7.12
N LEU A 53 -5.95 4.11 -5.85
CA LEU A 53 -4.93 5.00 -5.30
C LEU A 53 -3.54 4.36 -5.36
N LEU A 54 -3.41 3.07 -5.04
CA LEU A 54 -2.14 2.36 -5.15
C LEU A 54 -1.68 2.18 -6.60
N ALA A 55 -2.59 2.08 -7.57
CA ALA A 55 -2.25 2.07 -8.99
C ALA A 55 -1.67 3.42 -9.44
N GLU A 56 -2.22 4.53 -8.95
CA GLU A 56 -1.66 5.88 -9.18
C GLU A 56 -0.26 6.01 -8.59
N VAL A 57 -0.04 5.50 -7.37
CA VAL A 57 1.30 5.46 -6.76
C VAL A 57 2.29 4.68 -7.62
N GLU A 58 1.90 3.50 -8.15
CA GLU A 58 2.77 2.74 -9.04
C GLU A 58 3.14 3.54 -10.29
N GLU A 59 2.16 4.19 -10.93
CA GLU A 59 2.39 4.97 -12.14
C GLU A 59 3.31 6.15 -11.86
N ASP A 60 3.04 6.91 -10.80
CA ASP A 60 3.89 8.02 -10.37
C ASP A 60 5.33 7.58 -10.09
N LEU A 61 5.52 6.41 -9.47
CA LEU A 61 6.85 5.84 -9.27
C LEU A 61 7.53 5.45 -10.58
N ARG A 62 6.80 4.88 -11.55
CA ARG A 62 7.34 4.51 -12.87
C ARG A 62 7.79 5.73 -13.66
N VAL A 63 7.00 6.81 -13.64
CA VAL A 63 7.32 8.06 -14.37
C VAL A 63 8.20 9.04 -13.56
N GLY A 64 8.62 8.66 -12.35
CA GLY A 64 9.56 9.43 -11.53
C GLY A 64 8.94 10.57 -10.69
N ARG A 65 7.61 10.67 -10.60
CA ARG A 65 6.87 11.67 -9.82
C ARG A 65 6.81 11.31 -8.32
N LYS A 66 7.96 11.32 -7.64
CA LYS A 66 8.10 10.85 -6.24
C LYS A 66 7.20 11.58 -5.23
N GLU A 67 7.00 12.88 -5.38
CA GLU A 67 6.15 13.67 -4.46
C GLU A 67 4.66 13.35 -4.64
N ALA A 68 4.22 13.16 -5.88
CA ALA A 68 2.86 12.72 -6.19
C ALA A 68 2.62 11.30 -5.64
N ALA A 69 3.57 10.38 -5.86
CA ALA A 69 3.54 9.03 -5.29
C ALA A 69 3.44 9.05 -3.76
N ALA A 70 4.22 9.88 -3.07
CA ALA A 70 4.16 10.01 -1.61
C ALA A 70 2.80 10.53 -1.12
N THR A 71 2.22 11.47 -1.85
CA THR A 71 0.90 12.05 -1.54
C THR A 71 -0.21 11.01 -1.72
N ALA A 72 -0.25 10.34 -2.87
CA ALA A 72 -1.22 9.29 -3.16
C ALA A 72 -1.10 8.11 -2.18
N LEU A 73 0.12 7.75 -1.77
CA LEU A 73 0.36 6.73 -0.74
C LEU A 73 -0.23 7.13 0.62
N GLY A 74 -0.07 8.40 1.01
CA GLY A 74 -0.68 8.94 2.22
C GLY A 74 -2.21 8.93 2.18
N LEU A 75 -2.81 9.23 1.02
CA LEU A 75 -4.26 9.15 0.82
C LEU A 75 -4.77 7.71 0.93
N ALA A 76 -4.05 6.74 0.35
CA ALA A 76 -4.39 5.32 0.46
C ALA A 76 -4.35 4.85 1.93
N ALA A 77 -3.30 5.20 2.67
CA ALA A 77 -3.18 4.89 4.10
C ALA A 77 -4.34 5.50 4.92
N THR A 78 -4.65 6.77 4.67
CA THR A 78 -5.75 7.49 5.33
C THR A 78 -7.09 6.81 5.06
N ARG A 79 -7.33 6.38 3.82
CA ARG A 79 -8.56 5.69 3.46
C ARG A 79 -8.71 4.37 4.21
N ILE A 80 -7.64 3.58 4.31
CA ILE A 80 -7.65 2.31 5.05
C ILE A 80 -7.94 2.56 6.54
N SER A 81 -7.29 3.55 7.17
CA SER A 81 -7.55 3.89 8.57
C SER A 81 -9.00 4.36 8.79
N LEU A 82 -9.56 5.14 7.87
CA LEU A 82 -10.96 5.58 7.94
C LEU A 82 -11.94 4.42 7.77
N ASP A 83 -11.69 3.53 6.82
CA ASP A 83 -12.53 2.35 6.59
C ASP A 83 -12.49 1.41 7.80
N ALA A 84 -11.32 1.24 8.43
CA ALA A 84 -11.17 0.52 9.71
C ALA A 84 -11.97 1.17 10.85
N ALA A 85 -11.88 2.50 11.00
CA ALA A 85 -12.65 3.24 12.02
C ALA A 85 -14.17 3.17 11.81
N ARG A 86 -14.62 3.01 10.56
CA ARG A 86 -16.04 2.83 10.20
C ARG A 86 -16.55 1.39 10.38
N GLY A 87 -15.71 0.46 10.83
CA GLY A 87 -16.07 -0.95 10.98
C GLY A 87 -16.27 -1.67 9.65
N THR A 88 -15.67 -1.16 8.57
CA THR A 88 -15.70 -1.82 7.26
C THR A 88 -14.96 -3.16 7.36
N THR A 89 -15.46 -4.19 6.69
CA THR A 89 -14.76 -5.48 6.64
C THR A 89 -13.34 -5.27 6.07
N PRO A 90 -12.30 -5.59 6.85
CA PRO A 90 -10.93 -5.43 6.38
C PRO A 90 -10.64 -6.36 5.20
N PRO A 91 -9.67 -6.02 4.34
CA PRO A 91 -9.10 -6.99 3.41
C PRO A 91 -8.62 -8.23 4.18
N LYS A 92 -8.69 -9.40 3.55
CA LYS A 92 -8.23 -10.66 4.15
C LYS A 92 -6.82 -10.52 4.72
N HIS A 93 -5.89 -9.91 3.97
CA HIS A 93 -4.48 -9.77 4.36
C HIS A 93 -4.13 -8.36 4.87
N VAL A 94 -4.97 -7.78 5.72
CA VAL A 94 -4.83 -6.37 6.16
C VAL A 94 -3.50 -6.03 6.86
N GLU A 95 -2.94 -6.95 7.67
CA GLU A 95 -1.62 -6.72 8.29
C GLU A 95 -0.50 -6.71 7.25
N TRP A 96 -0.62 -7.56 6.22
CA TRP A 96 0.32 -7.62 5.09
C TRP A 96 0.23 -6.36 4.25
N LEU A 97 -0.99 -5.86 4.00
CA LEU A 97 -1.23 -4.57 3.39
C LEU A 97 -0.53 -3.45 4.18
N ALA A 98 -0.76 -3.36 5.49
CA ALA A 98 -0.16 -2.33 6.34
C ALA A 98 1.38 -2.43 6.36
N ALA A 99 1.95 -3.63 6.40
CA ALA A 99 3.39 -3.84 6.32
C ALA A 99 3.99 -3.31 5.01
N HIS A 100 3.35 -3.61 3.87
CA HIS A 100 3.84 -3.15 2.57
C HIS A 100 3.68 -1.66 2.34
N LEU A 101 2.65 -1.03 2.89
CA LEU A 101 2.52 0.42 2.87
C LEU A 101 3.61 1.11 3.71
N ARG A 102 3.95 0.56 4.88
CA ARG A 102 5.09 1.04 5.68
C ARG A 102 6.42 0.89 4.92
N ASN A 103 6.63 -0.26 4.28
CA ASN A 103 7.82 -0.52 3.46
C ASN A 103 7.91 0.43 2.26
N ALA A 104 6.79 0.67 1.57
CA ALA A 104 6.71 1.59 0.44
C ALA A 104 7.08 3.01 0.85
N HIS A 105 6.55 3.46 1.98
CA HIS A 105 6.86 4.77 2.52
C HIS A 105 8.32 4.90 2.94
N GLN A 106 8.85 3.93 3.69
CA GLN A 106 10.25 3.94 4.09
C GLN A 106 11.16 3.97 2.87
N ALA A 107 10.85 3.19 1.83
CA ALA A 107 11.62 3.19 0.58
C ALA A 107 11.53 4.54 -0.16
N LEU A 108 10.39 5.23 -0.13
CA LEU A 108 10.26 6.60 -0.65
C LEU A 108 11.13 7.58 0.16
N THR A 109 11.10 7.52 1.49
CA THR A 109 11.92 8.35 2.39
C THR A 109 13.42 8.10 2.17
N ASP A 110 13.82 6.85 1.97
CA ASP A 110 15.19 6.44 1.71
C ASP A 110 15.64 6.78 0.27
N GLY A 111 14.75 7.27 -0.58
CA GLY A 111 15.05 7.63 -1.96
C GLY A 111 15.25 6.42 -2.88
N VAL A 112 14.69 5.26 -2.54
CA VAL A 112 14.78 3.98 -3.27
C VAL A 112 13.45 3.67 -3.97
N PRO A 113 13.09 4.36 -5.07
CA PRO A 113 11.76 4.25 -5.70
C PRO A 113 11.46 2.85 -6.25
N GLY A 114 12.47 2.07 -6.65
CA GLY A 114 12.27 0.68 -7.08
C GLY A 114 11.76 -0.22 -5.97
N LYS A 115 12.28 -0.05 -4.74
CA LYS A 115 11.80 -0.77 -3.55
C LYS A 115 10.41 -0.29 -3.13
N ALA A 116 10.13 1.02 -3.29
CA ALA A 116 8.80 1.56 -3.08
C ALA A 116 7.78 0.95 -4.04
N LEU A 117 8.11 0.87 -5.33
CA LEU A 117 7.26 0.30 -6.37
C LEU A 117 6.95 -1.18 -6.07
N GLN A 118 7.96 -1.96 -5.72
CA GLN A 118 7.78 -3.36 -5.35
C GLN A 118 6.87 -3.51 -4.10
N SER A 119 7.02 -2.62 -3.12
CA SER A 119 6.22 -2.66 -1.90
C SER A 119 4.76 -2.27 -2.18
N VAL A 120 4.51 -1.22 -2.97
CA VAL A 120 3.16 -0.83 -3.42
C VAL A 120 2.50 -1.97 -4.19
N ARG A 121 3.27 -2.67 -5.01
CA ARG A 121 2.78 -3.82 -5.76
C ARG A 121 2.29 -4.95 -4.85
N ARG A 122 3.08 -5.29 -3.83
CA ARG A 122 2.71 -6.27 -2.80
C ARG A 122 1.51 -5.80 -1.97
N ALA A 123 1.41 -4.50 -1.69
CA ALA A 123 0.24 -3.93 -1.01
C ALA A 123 -1.05 -4.13 -1.83
N ARG A 124 -1.01 -3.92 -3.15
CA ARG A 124 -2.17 -4.21 -4.02
C ARG A 124 -2.54 -5.67 -4.03
N LEU A 125 -1.55 -6.57 -4.05
CA LEU A 125 -1.80 -8.01 -3.94
C LEU A 125 -2.48 -8.37 -2.62
N ALA A 126 -2.13 -7.69 -1.52
CA ALA A 126 -2.76 -7.89 -0.22
C ALA A 126 -4.25 -7.51 -0.16
N LEU A 127 -4.72 -6.68 -1.09
CA LEU A 127 -6.13 -6.31 -1.20
C LEU A 127 -6.97 -7.40 -1.88
N ARG A 128 -6.33 -8.38 -2.52
CA ARG A 128 -7.02 -9.45 -3.25
C ARG A 128 -7.27 -10.66 -2.33
N PRO A 129 -8.45 -11.30 -2.42
CA PRO A 129 -8.85 -12.45 -1.59
C PRO A 129 -8.00 -13.72 -1.76
#